data_AF-A0A4R3HWV7-F1
#
_entry.id   AF-A0A4R3HWV7-F1
#
_cell.length_a   1.000
_cell.length_b   1.000
_cell.length_c   1.000
_cell.angle_alpha   90.00
_cell.angle_beta   90.00
_cell.angle_gamma   90.00
#
_symmetry.space_group_name_H-M   'P 1'
#
loop_
_entity.id
_entity.type
_entity.pdbx_description
1 polymer ?
#
loop_
_entity_poly.entity_id
_entity_poly.type
_entity_poly.pdbx_seq_one_letter_code
_entity_poly.pdbx_strand_id
1 'polypeptide(L)'
;MTDQNPTPTEQNNAAQEVAEAEAAAATGTQPDKLFQESELPVPEVTLTPKQRALKALRERAAVEQAEMPFAVVDGEAMTQIPIDLYIPPDALEVFLDAFEGPLDLLLYLIRKQNLDILNINVFEITRQYMEYIELMHNMQLELAAEYLVMASMLAEIKSRMLLPRNVEAGEEDEGDPRAELIRRLQEYEQFKEAAENIDAMPRIGRDIFTAEEMRPDYERPKLHPDVDLREIMLAFKDVMSRAEMFEEHEVQKETLSTRARMSEVLDRLQGKAFVPFISLFAAAEGRMGVIVTFLAIMELSKESLIDLVQNEVFAPIHVKARSE
;
A
#
# COMPACT_ATOMS: atom_id res chain seq x y z
N MET A 1 -0.28 -72.05 34.79
CA MET A 1 -0.49 -73.08 33.76
C MET A 1 -0.15 -72.44 32.43
N THR A 2 1.13 -72.53 32.07
CA THR A 2 1.69 -73.39 30.99
C THR A 2 1.52 -72.66 29.64
N ASP A 3 2.50 -71.86 29.19
CA ASP A 3 3.82 -72.22 28.62
C ASP A 3 3.69 -72.96 27.27
N GLN A 4 4.07 -72.32 26.16
CA GLN A 4 5.23 -72.74 25.35
C GLN A 4 5.41 -71.94 24.05
N ASN A 5 6.62 -71.40 23.96
CA ASN A 5 7.32 -70.84 22.80
C ASN A 5 7.63 -71.94 21.76
N PRO A 6 7.58 -71.67 20.43
CA PRO A 6 8.28 -72.49 19.45
C PRO A 6 9.71 -71.96 19.17
N THR A 7 10.66 -72.89 19.19
CA THR A 7 12.11 -72.75 18.98
C THR A 7 12.50 -72.72 17.48
N PRO A 8 13.77 -72.34 17.17
CA PRO A 8 14.18 -71.80 15.87
C PRO A 8 14.63 -72.89 14.88
N THR A 9 14.02 -72.97 13.69
CA THR A 9 14.55 -73.79 12.58
C THR A 9 14.25 -73.21 11.18
N GLU A 10 13.71 -71.99 11.06
CA GLU A 10 13.40 -71.39 9.75
C GLU A 10 14.15 -70.06 9.50
N GLN A 11 15.47 -70.07 9.69
CA GLN A 11 16.35 -68.97 9.27
C GLN A 11 17.60 -69.45 8.50
N ASN A 12 17.66 -70.71 8.07
CA ASN A 12 18.88 -71.29 7.48
C ASN A 12 18.78 -71.70 6.00
N ASN A 13 17.78 -71.20 5.26
CA ASN A 13 17.61 -71.48 3.82
C ASN A 13 17.62 -70.23 2.92
N ALA A 14 18.07 -69.07 3.42
CA ALA A 14 18.21 -67.85 2.62
C ALA A 14 19.68 -67.37 2.47
N ALA A 15 20.65 -68.14 2.97
CA ALA A 15 22.07 -67.79 2.97
C ALA A 15 22.94 -68.74 2.10
N GLN A 16 22.33 -69.55 1.25
CA GLN A 16 23.04 -70.57 0.46
C GLN A 16 22.88 -70.45 -1.07
N GLU A 17 22.29 -69.36 -1.57
CA GLU A 17 22.16 -69.06 -3.01
C GLU A 17 22.96 -67.82 -3.48
N VAL A 18 23.80 -67.25 -2.61
CA VAL A 18 24.64 -66.07 -2.93
C VAL A 18 26.15 -66.41 -2.97
N ALA A 19 26.53 -67.68 -2.86
CA ALA A 19 27.92 -68.12 -2.71
C ALA A 19 28.49 -68.93 -3.89
N GLU A 20 27.81 -69.01 -5.04
CA GLU A 20 28.24 -69.84 -6.19
C GLU A 20 28.51 -69.10 -7.51
N ALA A 21 28.62 -67.76 -7.51
CA ALA A 21 28.97 -66.99 -8.70
C ALA A 21 30.28 -66.18 -8.59
N GLU A 22 31.02 -66.31 -7.49
CA GLU A 22 32.22 -65.50 -7.18
C GLU A 22 33.51 -66.34 -7.08
N ALA A 23 33.67 -67.30 -8.00
CA ALA A 23 34.87 -68.15 -8.09
C ALA A 23 35.36 -68.33 -9.54
N ALA A 24 35.47 -67.23 -10.29
CA ALA A 24 36.15 -67.20 -11.58
C ALA A 24 36.87 -65.85 -11.83
N ALA A 25 37.70 -65.44 -10.87
CA ALA A 25 38.70 -64.39 -11.07
C ALA A 25 40.08 -64.99 -10.84
N ALA A 26 40.85 -65.20 -11.91
CA ALA A 26 42.29 -64.98 -11.99
C ALA A 26 42.90 -65.66 -13.22
N THR A 27 43.05 -64.94 -14.33
CA THR A 27 44.36 -64.80 -14.98
C THR A 27 44.33 -63.56 -15.89
N GLY A 28 45.25 -62.62 -15.64
CA GLY A 28 45.32 -61.35 -16.35
C GLY A 28 45.89 -61.44 -17.77
N THR A 29 45.86 -60.30 -18.46
CA THR A 29 47.00 -59.64 -19.15
C THR A 29 46.45 -58.45 -19.97
N GLN A 30 46.86 -57.23 -19.64
CA GLN A 30 46.78 -56.05 -20.51
C GLN A 30 47.84 -56.14 -21.62
N PRO A 31 47.59 -55.57 -22.81
CA PRO A 31 48.33 -54.35 -23.12
C PRO A 31 47.54 -53.28 -23.91
N ASP A 32 47.70 -52.05 -23.43
CA ASP A 32 48.08 -50.80 -24.12
C ASP A 32 47.68 -50.51 -25.59
N LYS A 33 47.00 -49.36 -25.73
CA LYS A 33 47.10 -48.30 -26.77
C LYS A 33 46.80 -48.69 -28.23
N LEU A 34 45.74 -48.10 -28.79
CA LEU A 34 45.71 -47.35 -30.07
C LEU A 34 44.26 -47.07 -30.47
N PHE A 35 43.66 -45.95 -30.02
CA PHE A 35 42.52 -45.34 -30.73
C PHE A 35 42.55 -43.82 -30.53
N GLN A 36 43.26 -43.14 -31.43
CA GLN A 36 42.99 -41.75 -31.79
C GLN A 36 41.69 -41.75 -32.60
N GLU A 37 40.66 -41.02 -32.16
CA GLU A 37 39.52 -40.71 -33.02
C GLU A 37 39.98 -39.70 -34.09
N SER A 38 40.35 -40.22 -35.26
CA SER A 38 40.48 -39.43 -36.48
C SER A 38 39.07 -39.12 -36.99
N GLU A 39 38.71 -37.83 -37.07
CA GLU A 39 37.53 -37.36 -37.80
C GLU A 39 37.59 -37.85 -39.26
N LEU A 40 36.71 -38.80 -39.60
CA LEU A 40 36.41 -39.14 -40.98
C LEU A 40 35.39 -38.10 -41.49
N PRO A 41 35.59 -37.46 -42.65
CA PRO A 41 34.61 -36.53 -43.18
C PRO A 41 33.36 -37.32 -43.61
N VAL A 42 32.21 -36.95 -43.03
CA VAL A 42 30.90 -37.49 -43.42
C VAL A 42 30.62 -37.06 -44.86
N PRO A 43 30.23 -37.98 -45.78
CA PRO A 43 29.99 -37.59 -47.17
C PRO A 43 28.79 -36.64 -47.25
N GLU A 44 28.91 -35.57 -48.03
CA GLU A 44 27.81 -34.64 -48.33
C GLU A 44 26.67 -35.39 -49.03
N VAL A 45 25.62 -35.74 -48.27
CA VAL A 45 24.40 -36.34 -48.82
C VAL A 45 23.70 -35.30 -49.68
N THR A 46 23.77 -35.46 -50.99
CA THR A 46 23.07 -34.60 -51.94
C THR A 46 21.56 -34.85 -51.81
N LEU A 47 20.87 -33.98 -51.07
CA LEU A 47 19.43 -34.09 -50.83
C LEU A 47 18.66 -34.12 -52.15
N THR A 48 17.76 -35.10 -52.30
CA THR A 48 16.84 -35.20 -53.46
C THR A 48 15.91 -33.97 -53.52
N PRO A 49 15.35 -33.60 -54.69
CA PRO A 49 14.49 -32.42 -54.83
C PRO A 49 13.31 -32.42 -53.84
N LYS A 50 12.73 -33.60 -53.56
CA LYS A 50 11.64 -33.77 -52.60
C LYS A 50 12.10 -33.56 -51.15
N GLN A 51 13.31 -33.99 -50.80
CA GLN A 51 13.90 -33.77 -49.48
C GLN A 51 14.33 -32.32 -49.28
N ARG A 52 14.78 -31.62 -50.32
CA ARG A 52 15.01 -30.16 -50.27
C ARG A 52 13.71 -29.39 -50.09
N ALA A 53 12.65 -29.78 -50.78
CA ALA A 53 11.33 -29.17 -50.60
C ALA A 53 10.79 -29.40 -49.18
N LEU A 54 10.95 -30.61 -48.63
CA LEU A 54 10.54 -30.92 -47.25
C LEU A 54 11.40 -30.20 -46.20
N LYS A 55 12.72 -30.09 -46.44
CA LYS A 55 13.63 -29.31 -45.59
C LYS A 55 13.30 -27.82 -45.65
N ALA A 56 13.05 -27.27 -46.84
CA ALA A 56 12.63 -25.87 -47.02
C ALA A 56 11.24 -25.59 -46.43
N LEU A 57 10.32 -26.56 -46.47
CA LEU A 57 9.02 -26.49 -45.78
C LEU A 57 9.18 -26.55 -44.26
N ARG A 58 10.09 -27.40 -43.75
CA ARG A 58 10.43 -27.46 -42.32
C ARG A 58 11.15 -26.21 -41.82
N GLU A 59 12.06 -25.66 -42.61
CA GLU A 59 12.77 -24.41 -42.32
C GLU A 59 11.81 -23.22 -42.39
N ARG A 60 10.88 -23.17 -43.36
CA ARG A 60 9.79 -22.19 -43.37
C ARG A 60 8.87 -22.33 -42.14
N ALA A 61 8.48 -23.55 -41.79
CA ALA A 61 7.66 -23.80 -40.62
C ALA A 61 8.39 -23.48 -39.30
N ALA A 62 9.71 -23.66 -39.24
CA ALA A 62 10.53 -23.29 -38.08
C ALA A 62 10.76 -21.78 -37.97
N VAL A 63 10.78 -21.04 -39.09
CA VAL A 63 10.84 -19.57 -39.11
C VAL A 63 9.48 -18.93 -38.79
N GLU A 64 8.37 -19.61 -39.06
CA GLU A 64 7.02 -19.17 -38.69
C GLU A 64 6.65 -19.47 -37.23
N GLN A 65 7.49 -20.20 -36.48
CA GLN A 65 7.34 -20.37 -35.05
C GLN A 65 8.02 -19.21 -34.29
N ALA A 66 7.62 -17.99 -34.66
CA ALA A 66 7.81 -16.83 -33.79
C ALA A 66 6.77 -16.94 -32.67
N GLU A 67 7.23 -16.95 -31.42
CA GLU A 67 6.38 -16.91 -30.23
C GLU A 67 5.32 -15.82 -30.40
N MET A 68 4.05 -16.17 -30.20
CA MET A 68 2.98 -15.19 -30.37
C MET A 68 3.22 -14.02 -29.40
N PRO A 69 3.19 -12.76 -29.87
CA PRO A 69 3.36 -11.62 -28.98
C PRO A 69 2.22 -11.59 -27.97
N PHE A 70 2.57 -11.47 -26.69
CA PHE A 70 1.59 -11.42 -25.60
C PHE A 70 0.70 -10.17 -25.68
N ALA A 71 1.27 -9.05 -26.14
CA ALA A 71 0.57 -7.79 -26.39
C ALA A 71 1.35 -6.91 -27.38
N VAL A 72 0.65 -5.94 -27.97
CA VAL A 72 1.25 -4.84 -28.76
C VAL A 72 0.97 -3.55 -27.99
N VAL A 73 2.02 -2.84 -27.59
CA VAL A 73 1.94 -1.55 -26.90
C VAL A 73 2.69 -0.53 -27.75
N ASP A 74 2.04 0.58 -28.11
CA ASP A 74 2.56 1.63 -29.01
C ASP A 74 3.15 1.16 -30.36
N GLY A 75 2.67 0.01 -30.87
CA GLY A 75 3.05 -0.51 -32.18
C GLY A 75 4.30 -1.39 -32.19
N GLU A 76 4.93 -1.62 -31.04
CA GLU A 76 6.03 -2.58 -30.90
C GLU A 76 5.54 -3.89 -30.27
N ALA A 77 5.99 -5.02 -30.83
CA ALA A 77 5.59 -6.36 -30.41
C ALA A 77 6.42 -6.81 -29.20
N MET A 78 5.77 -6.95 -28.04
CA MET A 78 6.41 -7.42 -26.81
C MET A 78 6.40 -8.96 -26.78
N THR A 79 7.57 -9.56 -26.98
CA THR A 79 7.78 -11.02 -26.99
C THR A 79 8.25 -11.60 -25.66
N GLN A 80 8.59 -10.74 -24.69
CA GLN A 80 8.99 -11.14 -23.34
C GLN A 80 8.10 -10.43 -22.33
N ILE A 81 7.63 -11.15 -21.30
CA ILE A 81 6.95 -10.54 -20.15
C ILE A 81 8.00 -9.73 -19.39
N PRO A 82 7.87 -8.40 -19.25
CA PRO A 82 8.80 -7.61 -18.46
C PRO A 82 8.75 -8.10 -17.01
N ILE A 83 9.87 -8.61 -16.49
CA ILE A 83 9.97 -9.13 -15.13
C ILE A 83 9.96 -7.97 -14.11
N ASP A 84 10.28 -6.77 -14.58
CA ASP A 84 10.10 -5.53 -13.84
C ASP A 84 8.96 -4.71 -14.47
N LEU A 85 7.89 -4.56 -13.69
CA LEU A 85 6.79 -3.66 -14.01
C LEU A 85 7.34 -2.23 -14.04
N TYR A 86 7.45 -1.64 -15.22
CA TYR A 86 7.56 -0.19 -15.35
C TYR A 86 6.29 0.40 -14.74
N ILE A 87 6.42 1.03 -13.57
CA ILE A 87 5.32 1.77 -12.95
C ILE A 87 5.51 3.22 -13.40
N PRO A 88 4.69 3.73 -14.33
CA PRO A 88 4.73 5.14 -14.67
C PRO A 88 4.44 5.96 -13.40
N PRO A 89 5.11 7.12 -13.21
CA PRO A 89 4.97 7.94 -12.00
C PRO A 89 3.52 8.34 -11.73
N ASP A 90 2.71 8.48 -12.77
CA ASP A 90 1.28 8.81 -12.68
C ASP A 90 0.40 7.62 -12.20
N ALA A 91 0.89 6.37 -12.31
CA ALA A 91 0.21 5.19 -11.77
C ALA A 91 0.49 4.98 -10.26
N LEU A 92 1.47 5.69 -9.69
CA LEU A 92 1.78 5.66 -8.25
C LEU A 92 0.85 6.56 -7.41
N GLU A 93 0.20 7.55 -8.02
CA GLU A 93 -0.72 8.48 -7.33
C GLU A 93 -1.95 7.77 -6.74
N VAL A 94 -2.31 6.59 -7.28
CA VAL A 94 -3.55 5.88 -6.92
C VAL A 94 -3.36 4.83 -5.79
N PHE A 95 -2.13 4.49 -5.41
CA PHE A 95 -1.89 3.34 -4.51
C PHE A 95 -1.74 3.66 -3.03
N LEU A 96 -1.80 4.92 -2.61
CA LEU A 96 -1.63 5.27 -1.19
C LEU A 96 -2.90 5.33 -0.39
N ASP A 97 -4.03 5.49 -1.08
CA ASP A 97 -5.33 5.14 -0.54
C ASP A 97 -5.52 3.59 -0.47
N ALA A 98 -4.54 2.79 -0.93
CA ALA A 98 -4.67 1.33 -0.99
C ALA A 98 -3.89 0.56 0.10
N PHE A 99 -3.04 1.24 0.90
CA PHE A 99 -2.27 0.58 1.97
C PHE A 99 -2.70 1.07 3.35
N GLU A 100 -3.03 0.12 4.22
CA GLU A 100 -3.49 0.36 5.60
C GLU A 100 -2.29 0.55 6.57
N GLY A 101 -1.26 1.28 6.14
CA GLY A 101 -0.09 1.66 6.94
C GLY A 101 1.27 1.08 6.50
N PRO A 102 2.36 1.41 7.21
CA PRO A 102 3.73 1.09 6.79
C PRO A 102 4.07 -0.40 6.84
N LEU A 103 3.45 -1.17 7.75
CA LEU A 103 3.65 -2.62 7.82
C LEU A 103 3.05 -3.33 6.60
N ASP A 104 1.92 -2.83 6.10
CA ASP A 104 1.26 -3.41 4.93
C ASP A 104 2.09 -3.19 3.66
N LEU A 105 2.62 -1.97 3.51
CA LEU A 105 3.56 -1.65 2.44
C LEU A 105 4.79 -2.56 2.49
N LEU A 106 5.35 -2.80 3.68
CA LEU A 106 6.51 -3.68 3.83
C LEU A 106 6.18 -5.13 3.47
N LEU A 107 5.03 -5.66 3.90
CA LEU A 107 4.57 -6.99 3.50
C LEU A 107 4.41 -7.11 1.98
N TYR A 108 3.85 -6.09 1.35
CA TYR A 108 3.72 -6.05 -0.10
C TYR A 108 5.08 -6.10 -0.81
N LEU A 109 6.05 -5.30 -0.35
CA LEU A 109 7.42 -5.30 -0.91
C LEU A 109 8.12 -6.65 -0.73
N ILE A 110 7.95 -7.31 0.42
CA ILE A 110 8.50 -8.64 0.70
C ILE A 110 7.89 -9.69 -0.25
N ARG A 111 6.56 -9.73 -0.35
CA ARG A 111 5.84 -10.69 -1.20
C ARG A 111 6.17 -10.50 -2.67
N LYS A 112 6.28 -9.27 -3.15
CA LYS A 112 6.62 -8.96 -4.55
C LYS A 112 7.97 -9.54 -4.97
N GLN A 113 8.93 -9.63 -4.04
CA GLN A 113 10.25 -10.19 -4.32
C GLN A 113 10.35 -11.70 -4.06
N ASN A 114 9.24 -12.35 -3.71
CA ASN A 114 9.22 -13.75 -3.24
C ASN A 114 10.22 -13.99 -2.09
N LEU A 115 10.42 -12.99 -1.23
CA LEU A 115 11.27 -13.12 -0.06
C LEU A 115 10.48 -13.75 1.09
N ASP A 116 11.15 -14.60 1.85
CA ASP A 116 10.62 -15.11 3.12
C ASP A 116 10.69 -14.00 4.18
N ILE A 117 9.60 -13.80 4.91
CA ILE A 117 9.49 -12.81 6.00
C ILE A 117 10.52 -13.11 7.10
N LEU A 118 10.91 -14.38 7.28
CA LEU A 118 11.96 -14.78 8.21
C LEU A 118 13.37 -14.37 7.76
N ASN A 119 13.57 -14.19 6.45
CA ASN A 119 14.87 -13.94 5.82
C ASN A 119 14.87 -12.64 5.01
N ILE A 120 14.53 -11.54 5.68
CA ILE A 120 14.46 -10.22 5.05
C ILE A 120 15.85 -9.65 4.75
N ASN A 121 16.13 -9.34 3.49
CA ASN A 121 17.26 -8.48 3.14
C ASN A 121 16.90 -7.01 3.43
N VAL A 122 17.24 -6.55 4.63
CA VAL A 122 16.92 -5.18 5.10
C VAL A 122 17.45 -4.12 4.15
N PHE A 123 18.62 -4.34 3.52
CA PHE A 123 19.21 -3.36 2.62
C PHE A 123 18.30 -3.06 1.43
N GLU A 124 17.84 -4.10 0.72
CA GLU A 124 16.99 -3.96 -0.46
C GLU A 124 15.60 -3.39 -0.09
N ILE A 125 15.00 -3.90 0.99
CA ILE A 125 13.68 -3.44 1.42
C ILE A 125 13.71 -1.99 1.88
N THR A 126 14.74 -1.58 2.61
CA THR A 126 14.89 -0.19 3.06
C THR A 126 15.04 0.75 1.87
N ARG A 127 15.79 0.33 0.83
CA ARG A 127 15.97 1.15 -0.37
C ARG A 127 14.65 1.38 -1.07
N GLN A 128 13.89 0.32 -1.30
CA GLN A 128 12.59 0.40 -1.99
C GLN A 128 11.54 1.14 -1.16
N TYR A 129 11.54 0.95 0.16
CA TYR A 129 10.69 1.70 1.06
C TYR A 129 10.98 3.21 0.96
N MET A 130 12.25 3.61 0.96
CA MET A 130 12.63 5.02 0.80
C MET A 130 12.30 5.57 -0.59
N GLU A 131 12.57 4.82 -1.66
CA GLU A 131 12.19 5.18 -3.04
C GLU A 131 10.68 5.44 -3.14
N TYR A 132 9.88 4.59 -2.49
CA TYR A 132 8.43 4.73 -2.45
C TYR A 132 8.00 5.99 -1.69
N ILE A 133 8.53 6.22 -0.49
CA ILE A 133 8.23 7.42 0.31
C ILE A 133 8.66 8.72 -0.40
N GLU A 134 9.78 8.72 -1.11
CA GLU A 134 10.25 9.89 -1.88
C GLU A 134 9.31 10.22 -3.04
N LEU A 135 8.80 9.20 -3.74
CA LEU A 135 7.79 9.37 -4.79
C LEU A 135 6.53 10.04 -4.24
N MET A 136 6.10 9.65 -3.04
CA MET A 136 4.94 10.25 -2.36
C MET A 136 5.15 11.68 -1.89
N HIS A 137 6.32 11.96 -1.33
CA HIS A 137 6.61 13.24 -0.70
C HIS A 137 6.51 14.41 -1.69
N ASN A 138 6.78 14.13 -2.96
CA ASN A 138 6.65 15.11 -4.04
C ASN A 138 5.18 15.43 -4.40
N MET A 139 4.23 14.62 -3.96
CA MET A 139 2.81 14.73 -4.30
C MET A 139 1.98 15.26 -3.13
N GLN A 140 2.28 14.89 -1.88
CA GLN A 140 1.51 15.30 -0.69
C GLN A 140 2.41 15.42 0.56
N LEU A 141 2.33 16.57 1.25
CA LEU A 141 3.07 16.87 2.49
C LEU A 141 2.43 16.26 3.76
N GLU A 142 1.22 15.70 3.65
CA GLU A 142 0.45 15.10 4.74
C GLU A 142 0.88 13.67 5.08
N LEU A 143 2.09 13.28 4.68
CA LEU A 143 2.66 11.96 4.89
C LEU A 143 2.50 11.53 6.35
N ALA A 144 1.77 10.43 6.58
CA ALA A 144 1.42 10.00 7.93
C ALA A 144 2.68 9.76 8.77
N ALA A 145 2.70 10.29 9.99
CA ALA A 145 3.83 10.20 10.91
C ALA A 145 4.34 8.76 11.10
N GLU A 146 3.45 7.78 10.95
CA GLU A 146 3.74 6.34 11.04
C GLU A 146 4.75 5.87 9.98
N TYR A 147 4.69 6.38 8.75
CA TYR A 147 5.64 6.03 7.70
C TYR A 147 7.04 6.56 7.98
N LEU A 148 7.14 7.78 8.56
CA LEU A 148 8.43 8.36 8.95
C LEU A 148 9.05 7.62 10.14
N VAL A 149 8.21 7.18 11.10
CA VAL A 149 8.66 6.34 12.22
C VAL A 149 9.18 5.00 11.71
N MET A 150 8.54 4.39 10.71
CA MET A 150 9.06 3.17 10.12
C MET A 150 10.36 3.41 9.33
N ALA A 151 10.45 4.54 8.60
CA ALA A 151 11.67 4.92 7.89
C ALA A 151 12.88 5.05 8.83
N SER A 152 12.68 5.69 9.99
CA SER A 152 13.74 5.84 10.99
C SER A 152 14.13 4.51 11.62
N MET A 153 13.16 3.63 11.90
CA MET A 153 13.42 2.26 12.37
C MET A 153 14.23 1.44 11.35
N LEU A 154 13.87 1.47 10.07
CA LEU A 154 14.63 0.77 9.02
C LEU A 154 16.05 1.32 8.88
N ALA A 155 16.23 2.65 8.97
CA ALA A 155 17.54 3.28 8.96
C ALA A 155 18.40 2.87 10.16
N GLU A 156 17.80 2.76 11.35
CA GLU A 156 18.48 2.25 12.55
C GLU A 156 18.92 0.79 12.37
N ILE A 157 18.02 -0.09 11.93
CA ILE A 157 18.32 -1.50 11.69
C ILE A 157 19.45 -1.62 10.66
N LYS A 158 19.37 -0.88 9.54
CA LYS A 158 20.42 -0.84 8.51
C LYS A 158 21.76 -0.38 9.08
N SER A 159 21.78 0.66 9.92
CA SER A 159 23.00 1.16 10.55
C SER A 159 23.62 0.12 11.49
N ARG A 160 22.83 -0.47 12.40
CA ARG A 160 23.28 -1.50 13.35
C ARG A 160 23.79 -2.76 12.63
N MET A 161 23.20 -3.13 11.49
CA MET A 161 23.63 -4.29 10.70
C MET A 161 24.92 -4.07 9.93
N LEU A 162 25.21 -2.83 9.51
CA LEU A 162 26.40 -2.50 8.72
C LEU A 162 27.62 -2.15 9.58
N LEU A 163 27.41 -1.72 10.82
CA LEU A 163 28.49 -1.31 11.71
C LEU A 163 29.14 -2.52 12.43
N PRO A 164 30.47 -2.54 12.60
CA PRO A 164 31.14 -3.56 13.38
C PRO A 164 30.70 -3.48 14.85
N ARG A 165 30.31 -4.62 15.44
CA ARG A 165 30.02 -4.72 16.88
C ARG A 165 31.33 -4.80 17.67
N ASN A 166 31.49 -3.95 18.68
CA ASN A 166 32.63 -4.02 19.59
C ASN A 166 32.43 -5.20 20.55
N VAL A 167 33.19 -6.28 20.34
CA VAL A 167 33.10 -7.52 21.14
C VAL A 167 33.64 -7.34 22.57
N GLU A 168 34.19 -6.18 22.92
CA GLU A 168 34.91 -5.95 24.19
C GLU A 168 34.08 -5.41 25.35
N ALA A 169 32.81 -5.04 25.15
CA ALA A 169 31.90 -4.74 26.26
C ALA A 169 31.02 -5.97 26.51
N GLY A 170 30.97 -6.46 27.75
CA GLY A 170 30.08 -7.55 28.19
C GLY A 170 28.59 -7.17 28.15
N GLU A 171 28.16 -6.53 27.06
CA GLU A 171 26.78 -6.26 26.74
C GLU A 171 26.14 -7.60 26.35
N GLU A 172 25.03 -7.90 27.02
CA GLU A 172 24.13 -9.00 26.68
C GLU A 172 23.96 -9.06 25.17
N ASP A 173 24.04 -10.26 24.61
CA ASP A 173 23.89 -10.54 23.17
C ASP A 173 22.64 -9.82 22.63
N GLU A 174 22.84 -8.58 22.12
CA GLU A 174 21.81 -7.82 21.45
C GLU A 174 21.45 -8.70 20.24
N GLY A 175 20.30 -9.36 20.31
CA GLY A 175 19.85 -10.33 19.31
C GLY A 175 19.80 -9.76 17.89
N ASP A 176 19.18 -10.49 16.96
CA ASP A 176 19.03 -9.97 15.60
C ASP A 176 18.33 -8.59 15.65
N PRO A 177 18.97 -7.49 15.17
CA PRO A 177 18.36 -6.16 15.18
C PRO A 177 17.06 -6.10 14.36
N ARG A 178 16.81 -7.09 13.52
CA ARG A 178 15.59 -7.24 12.71
C ARG A 178 14.45 -7.94 13.46
N ALA A 179 14.73 -8.57 14.60
CA ALA A 179 13.78 -9.46 15.27
C ALA A 179 12.46 -8.77 15.62
N GLU A 180 12.52 -7.52 16.07
CA GLU A 180 11.32 -6.74 16.38
C GLU A 180 10.48 -6.48 15.13
N LEU A 181 11.13 -6.10 14.02
CA LEU A 181 10.45 -5.85 12.75
C LEU A 181 9.79 -7.11 12.22
N ILE A 182 10.51 -8.24 12.20
CA ILE A 182 9.99 -9.54 11.76
C ILE A 182 8.76 -9.93 12.58
N ARG A 183 8.85 -9.78 13.92
CA ARG A 183 7.73 -10.09 14.81
C ARG A 183 6.50 -9.24 14.48
N ARG A 184 6.65 -7.93 14.30
CA ARG A 184 5.53 -7.02 13.96
C ARG A 184 4.92 -7.36 12.60
N LEU A 185 5.74 -7.72 11.61
CA LEU A 185 5.27 -8.14 10.29
C LEU A 185 4.46 -9.44 10.36
N GLN A 186 4.90 -10.42 11.15
CA GLN A 186 4.17 -11.68 11.37
C GLN A 186 2.85 -11.46 12.10
N GLU A 187 2.85 -10.65 13.17
CA GLU A 187 1.64 -10.30 13.90
C GLU A 187 0.63 -9.61 12.96
N TYR A 188 1.09 -8.63 12.18
CA TYR A 188 0.23 -7.95 11.22
C TYR A 188 -0.28 -8.87 10.11
N GLU A 189 0.56 -9.73 9.55
CA GLU A 189 0.15 -10.73 8.54
C GLU A 189 -0.95 -11.65 9.08
N GLN A 190 -0.81 -12.14 10.31
CA GLN A 190 -1.81 -12.98 10.95
C GLN A 190 -3.16 -12.27 11.07
N PHE A 191 -3.16 -10.99 11.46
CA PHE A 191 -4.41 -10.22 11.55
C PHE A 191 -4.98 -9.88 10.17
N LYS A 192 -4.13 -9.63 9.18
CA LYS A 192 -4.56 -9.39 7.80
C LYS A 192 -5.26 -10.62 7.23
N GLU A 193 -4.67 -11.80 7.40
CA GLU A 193 -5.28 -13.07 6.98
C GLU A 193 -6.59 -13.34 7.74
N ALA A 194 -6.64 -13.08 9.04
CA ALA A 194 -7.87 -13.20 9.82
C ALA A 194 -8.97 -12.25 9.32
N ALA A 195 -8.63 -11.02 8.96
CA ALA A 195 -9.55 -10.04 8.40
C ALA A 195 -10.08 -10.47 7.03
N GLU A 196 -9.21 -10.95 6.14
CA GLU A 196 -9.58 -11.50 4.82
C GLU A 196 -10.51 -12.72 4.97
N ASN A 197 -10.21 -13.62 5.92
CA ASN A 197 -11.04 -14.77 6.23
C ASN A 197 -12.43 -14.36 6.73
N ILE A 198 -12.52 -13.33 7.57
CA ILE A 198 -13.79 -12.77 8.05
C ILE A 198 -14.55 -12.11 6.90
N ASP A 199 -13.86 -11.37 6.03
CA ASP A 199 -14.49 -10.69 4.91
C ASP A 199 -15.14 -11.67 3.92
N ALA A 200 -14.49 -12.81 3.72
CA ALA A 200 -14.95 -13.93 2.90
C ALA A 200 -16.13 -14.71 3.52
N MET A 201 -16.46 -14.51 4.80
CA MET A 201 -17.59 -15.22 5.42
C MET A 201 -18.92 -14.78 4.78
N PRO A 202 -19.86 -15.73 4.55
CA PRO A 202 -21.16 -15.41 3.97
C PRO A 202 -21.97 -14.54 4.94
N ARG A 203 -22.54 -13.45 4.42
CA ARG A 203 -23.29 -12.47 5.22
C ARG A 203 -24.79 -12.68 5.06
N ILE A 204 -25.51 -12.65 6.17
CA ILE A 204 -26.97 -12.62 6.16
C ILE A 204 -27.44 -11.29 5.54
N GLY A 205 -28.38 -11.36 4.61
CA GLY A 205 -28.89 -10.21 3.85
C GLY A 205 -28.07 -9.84 2.60
N ARG A 206 -26.90 -10.46 2.38
CA ARG A 206 -26.12 -10.35 1.13
C ARG A 206 -26.06 -11.69 0.40
N ASP A 207 -25.54 -12.71 1.08
CA ASP A 207 -25.27 -14.05 0.53
C ASP A 207 -26.32 -15.06 1.02
N ILE A 208 -26.78 -14.90 2.26
CA ILE A 208 -27.78 -15.77 2.88
C ILE A 208 -29.04 -14.96 3.15
N PHE A 209 -30.15 -15.36 2.55
CA PHE A 209 -31.47 -14.80 2.85
C PHE A 209 -32.23 -15.76 3.76
N THR A 210 -32.57 -15.31 4.95
CA THR A 210 -33.41 -16.08 5.87
C THR A 210 -34.86 -16.04 5.40
N ALA A 211 -35.43 -17.20 5.11
CA ALA A 211 -36.85 -17.31 4.82
C ALA A 211 -37.64 -17.09 6.12
N GLU A 212 -38.44 -16.03 6.16
CA GLU A 212 -39.41 -15.83 7.22
C GLU A 212 -40.72 -16.51 6.84
N GLU A 213 -41.12 -17.50 7.65
CA GLU A 213 -42.47 -18.04 7.57
C GLU A 213 -43.41 -17.04 8.22
N MET A 214 -44.42 -16.57 7.45
CA MET A 214 -45.48 -15.75 7.99
C MET A 214 -46.37 -16.61 8.88
N ARG A 215 -45.96 -16.74 10.15
CA ARG A 215 -46.77 -17.38 11.17
C ARG A 215 -48.08 -16.59 11.28
N PRO A 216 -49.23 -17.26 11.39
CA PRO A 216 -50.48 -16.56 11.68
C PRO A 216 -50.28 -15.73 12.96
N ASP A 217 -50.78 -14.49 12.94
CA ASP A 217 -50.72 -13.59 14.09
C ASP A 217 -51.47 -14.21 15.26
N TYR A 218 -50.72 -14.92 16.10
CA TYR A 218 -51.17 -15.23 17.43
C TYR A 218 -50.92 -13.98 18.26
N GLU A 219 -51.98 -13.21 18.53
CA GLU A 219 -52.00 -12.21 19.59
C GLU A 219 -51.86 -12.91 20.95
N ARG A 220 -50.65 -13.40 21.24
CA ARG A 220 -50.26 -13.63 22.63
C ARG A 220 -49.95 -12.26 23.20
N PRO A 221 -50.52 -11.89 24.36
CA PRO A 221 -50.06 -10.71 25.07
C PRO A 221 -48.58 -10.93 25.40
N LYS A 222 -47.70 -10.30 24.61
CA LYS A 222 -46.27 -10.24 24.90
C LYS A 222 -46.15 -9.32 26.10
N LEU A 223 -45.73 -9.85 27.24
CA LEU A 223 -45.31 -9.00 28.34
C LEU A 223 -44.06 -8.25 27.86
N HIS A 224 -44.18 -6.94 27.74
CA HIS A 224 -43.02 -6.09 27.53
C HIS A 224 -42.15 -6.16 28.79
N PRO A 225 -40.83 -6.24 28.66
CA PRO A 225 -39.95 -6.10 29.81
C PRO A 225 -40.12 -4.71 30.41
N ASP A 226 -39.98 -4.60 31.73
CA ASP A 226 -39.90 -3.30 32.39
C ASP A 226 -38.62 -2.61 31.94
N VAL A 227 -38.75 -1.48 31.24
CA VAL A 227 -37.63 -0.68 30.75
C VAL A 227 -37.30 0.37 31.81
N ASP A 228 -36.05 0.37 32.28
CA ASP A 228 -35.54 1.40 33.18
C ASP A 228 -35.21 2.69 32.40
N LEU A 229 -35.34 3.86 33.04
CA LEU A 229 -34.96 5.15 32.48
C LEU A 229 -33.50 5.16 32.01
N ARG A 230 -32.63 4.41 32.69
CA ARG A 230 -31.23 4.24 32.29
C ARG A 230 -31.06 3.63 30.89
N GLU A 231 -31.88 2.64 30.53
CA GLU A 231 -31.81 2.00 29.21
C GLU A 231 -32.25 2.96 28.11
N ILE A 232 -33.25 3.78 28.39
CA ILE A 232 -33.71 4.85 27.48
C ILE A 232 -32.59 5.90 27.28
N MET A 233 -31.90 6.31 28.35
CA MET A 233 -30.79 7.25 28.25
C MET A 233 -29.60 6.70 27.45
N LEU A 234 -29.30 5.40 27.59
CA LEU A 234 -28.25 4.74 26.80
C LEU A 234 -28.63 4.65 25.33
N ALA A 235 -29.87 4.24 25.02
CA ALA A 235 -30.36 4.21 23.65
C ALA A 235 -30.35 5.62 23.01
N PHE A 236 -30.71 6.65 23.78
CA PHE A 236 -30.65 8.03 23.32
C PHE A 236 -29.20 8.49 23.06
N LYS A 237 -28.25 8.14 23.93
CA LYS A 237 -26.82 8.41 23.72
C LYS A 237 -26.32 7.76 22.42
N ASP A 238 -26.67 6.51 22.16
CA ASP A 238 -26.25 5.81 20.95
C ASP A 238 -26.81 6.49 19.70
N VAL A 239 -28.07 6.94 19.74
CA VAL A 239 -28.67 7.75 18.65
C VAL A 239 -27.90 9.06 18.44
N MET A 240 -27.58 9.78 19.52
CA MET A 240 -26.79 11.02 19.43
C MET A 240 -25.40 10.79 18.85
N SER A 241 -24.69 9.73 19.28
CA SER A 241 -23.36 9.40 18.75
C SER A 241 -23.38 9.08 17.26
N ARG A 242 -24.46 8.44 16.77
CA ARG A 242 -24.65 8.19 15.34
C ARG A 242 -24.91 9.49 14.60
N ALA A 243 -25.73 10.38 15.15
CA ALA A 243 -25.98 11.69 14.57
C ALA A 243 -24.70 12.54 14.47
N GLU A 244 -23.83 12.50 15.47
CA GLU A 244 -22.52 13.17 15.46
C GLU A 244 -21.59 12.63 14.36
N MET A 245 -21.63 11.33 14.06
CA MET A 245 -20.88 10.75 12.93
C MET A 245 -21.38 11.22 11.56
N PHE A 246 -22.58 11.81 11.48
CA PHE A 246 -23.13 12.43 10.27
C PHE A 246 -23.04 13.96 10.29
N GLU A 247 -22.30 14.56 11.23
CA GLU A 247 -21.93 15.96 11.09
C GLU A 247 -21.00 16.11 9.90
N GLU A 248 -21.58 16.51 8.77
CA GLU A 248 -20.83 17.07 7.65
C GLU A 248 -19.99 18.22 8.22
N HIS A 249 -18.67 18.07 8.17
CA HIS A 249 -17.75 19.17 8.45
C HIS A 249 -17.96 20.20 7.33
N GLU A 250 -18.93 21.10 7.52
CA GLU A 250 -19.20 22.17 6.59
C GLU A 250 -18.02 23.14 6.65
N VAL A 251 -17.00 22.88 5.83
CA VAL A 251 -15.91 23.81 5.57
C VAL A 251 -16.53 24.99 4.84
N GLN A 252 -17.09 25.92 5.59
CA GLN A 252 -17.49 27.20 5.06
C GLN A 252 -16.21 27.90 4.62
N LYS A 253 -15.96 27.90 3.31
CA LYS A 253 -14.90 28.69 2.68
C LYS A 253 -15.00 30.11 3.22
N GLU A 254 -13.88 30.71 3.63
CA GLU A 254 -13.84 32.15 3.91
C GLU A 254 -14.37 32.89 2.68
N THR A 255 -15.62 33.36 2.74
CA THR A 255 -16.31 33.97 1.58
C THR A 255 -15.77 35.35 1.25
N LEU A 256 -14.80 35.86 2.01
CA LEU A 256 -14.47 37.28 2.03
C LEU A 256 -12.97 37.53 2.10
N SER A 257 -12.35 37.55 0.92
CA SER A 257 -11.00 38.07 0.75
C SER A 257 -10.92 39.53 1.19
N THR A 258 -9.92 39.86 2.01
CA THR A 258 -9.60 41.24 2.39
C THR A 258 -9.41 42.14 1.18
N ARG A 259 -8.79 41.62 0.10
CA ARG A 259 -8.62 42.36 -1.16
C ARG A 259 -9.93 42.72 -1.83
N ALA A 260 -10.87 41.77 -1.92
CA ALA A 260 -12.18 42.04 -2.49
C ALA A 260 -12.91 43.14 -1.70
N ARG A 261 -12.79 43.10 -0.36
CA ARG A 261 -13.40 44.12 0.50
C ARG A 261 -12.76 45.50 0.35
N MET A 262 -11.45 45.58 0.13
CA MET A 262 -10.78 46.86 -0.15
C MET A 262 -11.32 47.52 -1.43
N SER A 263 -11.50 46.74 -2.51
CA SER A 263 -12.09 47.25 -3.75
C SER A 263 -13.51 47.79 -3.54
N GLU A 264 -14.36 47.05 -2.80
CA GLU A 264 -15.72 47.49 -2.50
C GLU A 264 -15.76 48.79 -1.67
N VAL A 265 -14.85 48.93 -0.70
CA VAL A 265 -14.74 50.16 0.09
C VAL A 265 -14.32 51.34 -0.78
N LEU A 266 -13.34 51.17 -1.67
CA LEU A 266 -12.92 52.22 -2.60
C LEU A 266 -14.03 52.62 -3.56
N ASP A 267 -14.77 51.66 -4.12
CA ASP A 267 -15.92 51.94 -5.01
C ASP A 267 -17.02 52.74 -4.30
N ARG A 268 -17.27 52.47 -3.01
CA ARG A 268 -18.24 53.25 -2.23
C ARG A 268 -17.77 54.67 -1.91
N LEU A 269 -16.46 54.91 -1.92
CA LEU A 269 -15.84 56.21 -1.71
C LEU A 269 -15.69 57.01 -3.02
N GLN A 270 -15.71 56.34 -4.19
CA GLN A 270 -15.69 57.01 -5.48
C GLN A 270 -16.91 57.94 -5.64
N GLY A 271 -16.64 59.20 -5.94
CA GLY A 271 -17.67 60.23 -6.20
C GLY A 271 -18.29 60.90 -4.96
N LYS A 272 -17.95 60.47 -3.73
CA LYS A 272 -18.43 61.10 -2.48
C LYS A 272 -17.27 61.76 -1.73
N ALA A 273 -17.42 63.04 -1.39
CA ALA A 273 -16.33 63.80 -0.74
C ALA A 273 -16.02 63.31 0.68
N PHE A 274 -17.02 62.90 1.46
CA PHE A 274 -16.86 62.35 2.80
C PHE A 274 -17.98 61.35 3.07
N VAL A 275 -17.61 60.14 3.53
CA VAL A 275 -18.55 59.06 3.86
C VAL A 275 -18.41 58.71 5.34
N PRO A 276 -19.50 58.63 6.12
CA PRO A 276 -19.41 58.21 7.52
C PRO A 276 -18.81 56.81 7.65
N PHE A 277 -17.82 56.64 8.53
CA PHE A 277 -17.11 55.36 8.74
C PHE A 277 -18.07 54.19 8.98
N ILE A 278 -19.10 54.40 9.80
CA ILE A 278 -20.11 53.39 10.16
C ILE A 278 -20.89 52.89 8.92
N SER A 279 -21.07 53.72 7.91
CA SER A 279 -21.83 53.36 6.69
C SER A 279 -21.07 52.41 5.75
N LEU A 280 -19.77 52.20 5.98
CA LEU A 280 -18.99 51.21 5.23
C LEU A 280 -19.23 49.79 5.74
N PHE A 281 -19.83 49.62 6.92
CA PHE A 281 -20.09 48.32 7.53
C PHE A 281 -21.51 47.83 7.21
N ALA A 282 -21.64 46.54 6.87
CA ALA A 282 -22.92 45.88 6.67
C ALA A 282 -23.25 44.98 7.87
N ALA A 283 -24.25 45.35 8.67
CA ALA A 283 -24.65 44.58 9.86
C ALA A 283 -25.16 43.16 9.53
N ALA A 284 -25.67 42.95 8.31
CA ALA A 284 -26.15 41.65 7.83
C ALA A 284 -25.04 40.59 7.70
N GLU A 285 -23.77 40.99 7.62
CA GLU A 285 -22.63 40.08 7.45
C GLU A 285 -22.05 39.57 8.77
N GLY A 286 -22.67 39.93 9.90
CA GLY A 286 -22.28 39.49 11.23
C GLY A 286 -20.88 39.96 11.66
N ARG A 287 -20.36 39.37 12.74
CA ARG A 287 -19.10 39.80 13.37
C ARG A 287 -17.89 39.67 12.43
N MET A 288 -17.86 38.63 11.59
CA MET A 288 -16.73 38.38 10.69
C MET A 288 -16.67 39.36 9.53
N GLY A 289 -17.81 39.69 8.90
CA GLY A 289 -17.85 40.72 7.87
C GLY A 289 -17.41 42.09 8.38
N VAL A 290 -17.79 42.44 9.61
CA VAL A 290 -17.35 43.68 10.28
C VAL A 290 -15.83 43.70 10.49
N ILE A 291 -15.24 42.59 10.96
CA ILE A 291 -13.79 42.50 11.18
C ILE A 291 -13.03 42.59 9.86
N VAL A 292 -13.45 41.89 8.82
CA VAL A 292 -12.80 41.94 7.49
C VAL A 292 -12.89 43.35 6.90
N THR A 293 -14.03 44.02 7.03
CA THR A 293 -14.20 45.41 6.57
C THR A 293 -13.32 46.38 7.35
N PHE A 294 -13.21 46.19 8.68
CA PHE A 294 -12.31 47.00 9.50
C PHE A 294 -10.84 46.83 9.09
N LEU A 295 -10.39 45.58 8.90
CA LEU A 295 -9.04 45.27 8.43
C LEU A 295 -8.77 45.87 7.05
N ALA A 296 -9.73 45.79 6.13
CA ALA A 296 -9.62 46.41 4.81
C ALA A 296 -9.45 47.94 4.89
N ILE A 297 -10.20 48.62 5.75
CA ILE A 297 -10.07 50.08 5.96
C ILE A 297 -8.71 50.42 6.58
N MET A 298 -8.22 49.62 7.53
CA MET A 298 -6.89 49.83 8.12
C MET A 298 -5.77 49.63 7.11
N GLU A 299 -5.87 48.61 6.25
CA GLU A 299 -4.88 48.39 5.20
C GLU A 299 -4.90 49.52 4.15
N LEU A 300 -6.09 49.96 3.71
CA LEU A 300 -6.21 51.12 2.81
C LEU A 300 -5.66 52.42 3.42
N SER A 301 -5.84 52.62 4.73
CA SER A 301 -5.28 53.78 5.44
C SER A 301 -3.75 53.69 5.53
N LYS A 302 -3.21 52.49 5.75
CA LYS A 302 -1.76 52.22 5.77
C LYS A 302 -1.14 52.40 4.39
N GLU A 303 -1.82 51.99 3.33
CA GLU A 303 -1.43 52.23 1.92
C GLU A 303 -1.67 53.67 1.46
N SER A 304 -2.16 54.56 2.34
CA SER A 304 -2.37 55.98 2.02
C SER A 304 -3.41 56.22 0.90
N LEU A 305 -4.33 55.28 0.66
CA LEU A 305 -5.39 55.39 -0.34
C LEU A 305 -6.66 56.09 0.19
N ILE A 306 -6.82 56.16 1.51
CA ILE A 306 -7.94 56.83 2.18
C ILE A 306 -7.46 57.71 3.33
N ASP A 307 -8.25 58.74 3.62
CA ASP A 307 -8.07 59.65 4.76
C ASP A 307 -9.22 59.50 5.76
N LEU A 308 -8.87 59.46 7.04
CA LEU A 308 -9.78 59.43 8.17
C LEU A 308 -9.81 60.80 8.84
N VAL A 309 -10.99 61.42 8.92
CA VAL A 309 -11.17 62.77 9.48
C VAL A 309 -12.16 62.74 10.62
N GLN A 310 -11.78 63.35 11.74
CA GLN A 310 -12.62 63.57 12.91
C GLN A 310 -12.48 65.02 13.36
N ASN A 311 -13.59 65.77 13.38
CA ASN A 311 -13.56 67.22 13.60
C ASN A 311 -13.44 67.60 15.09
N GLU A 312 -14.03 66.81 15.98
CA GLU A 312 -14.01 67.04 17.43
C GLU A 312 -13.82 65.72 18.18
N VAL A 313 -13.37 65.79 19.44
CA VAL A 313 -13.21 64.60 20.28
C VAL A 313 -14.56 63.90 20.44
N PHE A 314 -14.61 62.60 20.13
CA PHE A 314 -15.83 61.77 20.10
C PHE A 314 -16.85 62.11 19.00
N ALA A 315 -16.51 62.97 18.02
CA ALA A 315 -17.35 63.18 16.85
C ALA A 315 -17.29 61.97 15.89
N PRO A 316 -18.30 61.78 15.01
CA PRO A 316 -18.29 60.72 14.01
C PRO A 316 -17.07 60.80 13.08
N ILE A 317 -16.43 59.65 12.87
CA ILE A 317 -15.30 59.52 11.95
C ILE A 317 -15.84 59.49 10.51
N HIS A 318 -15.23 60.28 9.65
CA HIS A 318 -15.51 60.31 8.22
C HIS A 318 -14.32 59.76 7.44
N VAL A 319 -14.61 59.05 6.36
CA VAL A 319 -13.65 58.42 5.46
C VAL A 319 -13.75 59.12 4.10
N LYS A 320 -12.61 59.44 3.51
CA LYS A 320 -12.52 60.03 2.17
C LYS A 320 -11.48 59.27 1.35
N ALA A 321 -11.75 59.02 0.07
CA ALA A 321 -10.71 58.53 -0.84
C ALA A 321 -9.69 59.64 -1.11
N ARG A 322 -8.40 59.31 -1.02
CA ARG A 322 -7.34 60.24 -1.37
C ARG A 322 -7.28 60.33 -2.89
N SER A 323 -7.78 61.43 -3.44
CA SER A 323 -7.54 61.78 -4.83
C SER A 323 -6.11 62.30 -4.96
N GLU A 324 -5.36 61.78 -5.94
CA GLU A 324 -4.18 62.50 -6.45
C GLU A 324 -4.54 63.94 -6.87
#